data_AF-A0A7R9RUT0-F1
#
_entry.id   AF-A0A7R9RUT0-F1
#
_cell.length_a   1.000
_cell.length_b   1.000
_cell.length_c   1.000
_cell.angle_alpha   90.00
_cell.angle_beta   90.00
_cell.angle_gamma   90.00
#
_symmetry.space_group_name_H-M   'P 1'
#
loop_
_entity.id
_entity.type
_entity.pdbx_description
1 polymer ?
#
loop_
_entity_poly.entity_id
_entity_poly.type
_entity_poly.pdbx_seq_one_letter_code
_entity_poly.pdbx_strand_id
1 'polypeptide(L)'
;INFIKSRPLQTRLFKILCEDTGSVHKALLLHTEVRWLSRVKVLVRLFELRSELGTFFMKNNMDLQERLTDKLWLFRLGYLA
;
A
#
# COMPACT_ATOMS: atom_id res chain seq x y z
N ILE A 1 1.68 -4.99 -1.00
CA ILE A 1 2.78 -4.23 -1.67
C ILE A 1 3.34 -4.99 -2.87
N ASN A 2 3.92 -6.18 -2.67
CA ASN A 2 4.56 -6.95 -3.75
C ASN A 2 3.62 -7.20 -4.93
N PHE A 3 2.34 -7.53 -4.70
CA PHE A 3 1.35 -7.71 -5.78
C PHE A 3 1.26 -6.51 -6.74
N ILE A 4 1.24 -5.30 -6.20
CA ILE A 4 1.13 -4.06 -6.99
C ILE A 4 2.46 -3.78 -7.68
N LYS A 5 3.57 -3.92 -6.95
CA LYS A 5 4.90 -3.50 -7.41
C LYS A 5 5.63 -4.50 -8.31
N SER A 6 5.36 -5.80 -8.18
CA SER A 6 5.96 -6.83 -9.04
C SER A 6 5.29 -6.92 -10.41
N ARG A 7 4.16 -6.23 -10.60
CA ARG A 7 3.36 -6.25 -11.82
C ARG A 7 3.28 -4.84 -12.43
N PRO A 8 3.91 -4.59 -13.60
CA PRO A 8 3.95 -3.25 -14.20
C PRO A 8 2.56 -2.64 -14.43
N LEU A 9 1.60 -3.44 -14.89
CA LEU A 9 0.23 -2.99 -15.12
C LEU A 9 -0.44 -2.55 -13.81
N GLN A 10 -0.31 -3.34 -12.75
CA GLN A 10 -0.92 -3.03 -11.44
C GLN A 10 -0.31 -1.77 -10.84
N THR A 11 1.00 -1.57 -10.98
CA THR A 11 1.67 -0.33 -10.58
C THR A 11 1.11 0.88 -11.32
N ARG A 12 0.91 0.77 -12.65
CA ARG A 12 0.37 1.88 -13.45
C ARG A 12 -1.09 2.20 -13.09
N LEU A 13 -1.93 1.17 -12.93
CA LEU A 13 -3.33 1.34 -12.53
C LEU A 13 -3.45 1.95 -11.13
N PHE A 14 -2.63 1.49 -10.18
CA PHE A 14 -2.60 2.04 -8.84
C PHE A 14 -2.15 3.51 -8.84
N LYS A 15 -1.17 3.86 -9.69
CA LYS A 15 -0.72 5.25 -9.84
C LYS A 15 -1.83 6.16 -10.35
N ILE A 16 -2.56 5.75 -11.38
CA ILE A 16 -3.69 6.50 -11.94
C ILE A 16 -4.75 6.69 -10.85
N LEU A 17 -5.10 5.63 -10.12
CA LEU A 17 -6.06 5.72 -9.01
C LEU A 17 -5.62 6.76 -7.97
N CYS A 18 -4.36 6.77 -7.56
CA CYS A 18 -3.84 7.73 -6.59
C CYS A 18 -3.84 9.18 -7.13
N GLU A 19 -3.66 9.36 -8.44
CA GLU A 19 -3.74 10.66 -9.10
C GLU A 19 -5.19 11.17 -9.13
N ASP A 20 -6.14 10.29 -9.46
CA ASP A 20 -7.57 10.61 -9.49
C ASP A 20 -8.14 10.94 -8.10
N THR A 21 -7.64 10.29 -7.04
CA THR A 21 -8.04 10.58 -5.65
C THR A 21 -7.31 11.78 -5.05
N GLY A 22 -6.40 12.42 -5.79
CA GLY A 22 -5.63 13.57 -5.31
C GLY A 22 -4.65 13.22 -4.18
N SER A 23 -4.19 11.97 -4.14
CA SER A 23 -3.34 11.49 -3.06
C SER A 23 -1.97 12.16 -3.06
N VAL A 24 -1.43 12.41 -1.85
CA VAL A 24 -0.07 12.98 -1.66
C VAL A 24 1.00 12.07 -2.28
N HIS A 25 0.73 10.76 -2.34
CA HIS A 25 1.62 9.78 -2.89
C HIS A 25 0.98 9.03 -4.06
N LYS A 26 1.76 8.87 -5.14
CA LYS A 26 1.27 8.27 -6.39
C LYS A 26 1.72 6.83 -6.60
N ALA A 27 2.52 6.30 -5.67
CA ALA A 27 3.04 4.95 -5.77
C ALA A 27 3.52 4.46 -4.42
N LEU A 28 3.35 3.16 -4.19
CA LEU A 28 4.00 2.48 -3.08
C LEU A 28 5.52 2.44 -3.27
N LEU A 29 6.24 2.54 -2.16
CA LEU A 29 7.66 2.26 -2.11
C LEU A 29 7.91 0.76 -2.28
N LEU A 30 8.91 0.42 -3.08
CA LEU A 30 9.45 -0.94 -3.07
C LEU A 30 10.29 -1.07 -1.79
N HIS A 31 10.17 -2.20 -1.08
CA HIS A 31 11.15 -2.52 -0.06
C HIS A 31 12.51 -2.64 -0.77
N THR A 32 13.39 -1.68 -0.51
CA THR A 32 14.80 -1.78 -0.90
C THR A 32 15.55 -2.06 0.40
N GLU A 33 16.48 -3.02 0.34
CA GLU A 33 17.26 -3.57 1.45
C GLU A 33 18.22 -2.55 2.12
N VAL A 34 17.82 -1.29 2.26
CA VAL A 34 18.51 -0.31 3.10
C VAL A 34 17.90 -0.39 4.50
N ARG A 35 18.42 -1.37 5.24
CA ARG A 35 18.26 -1.69 6.67
C ARG A 35 17.51 -0.60 7.48
N TRP A 36 16.31 -0.95 7.97
CA TRP A 36 15.47 -0.22 8.94
C TRP A 36 14.74 1.05 8.45
N LEU A 37 15.44 2.01 7.85
CA LEU A 37 14.80 3.26 7.41
C LEU A 37 13.81 3.04 6.27
N SER A 38 14.02 2.02 5.43
CA SER A 38 13.10 1.68 4.34
C SER A 38 11.80 1.05 4.85
N ARG A 39 11.84 0.25 5.92
CA ARG A 39 10.65 -0.41 6.50
C ARG A 39 9.67 0.60 7.06
N VAL A 40 10.15 1.53 7.87
CA VAL A 40 9.33 2.63 8.42
C VAL A 40 8.73 3.47 7.30
N LYS A 41 9.54 3.89 6.31
CA LYS A 41 9.04 4.70 5.18
C LYS A 41 8.00 3.98 4.32
N VAL A 42 8.19 2.67 4.09
CA VAL A 42 7.22 1.84 3.38
C VAL A 42 5.91 1.75 4.15
N LEU A 43 5.98 1.57 5.47
CA LEU A 43 4.80 1.51 6.34
C LEU A 43 4.06 2.84 6.39
N VAL A 44 4.77 3.96 6.61
CA VAL A 44 4.17 5.31 6.60
C VAL A 44 3.40 5.53 5.30
N ARG A 45 4.03 5.27 4.15
CA ARG A 45 3.37 5.43 2.85
C ARG A 45 2.21 4.46 2.63
N LEU A 46 2.26 3.26 3.18
CA LEU A 46 1.15 2.32 3.14
C LEU A 46 -0.04 2.83 3.95
N PHE A 47 0.20 3.42 5.12
CA PHE A 47 -0.84 4.01 5.96
C PHE A 47 -1.47 5.24 5.32
N GLU A 48 -0.67 6.11 4.71
CA GLU A 48 -1.17 7.29 3.97
C GLU A 48 -2.02 6.89 2.77
N LEU A 49 -1.67 5.79 2.08
CA LEU A 49 -2.39 5.27 0.92
C LEU A 49 -3.44 4.19 1.24
N ARG A 50 -3.84 4.07 2.52
CA ARG A 50 -4.69 2.95 2.95
C ARG A 50 -6.06 2.96 2.25
N SER A 51 -6.65 4.13 2.04
CA SER A 51 -7.93 4.30 1.33
C SER A 51 -7.85 3.86 -0.13
N GLU A 52 -6.81 4.30 -0.81
CA GLU A 52 -6.50 4.00 -2.21
C GLU A 52 -6.20 2.51 -2.36
N LEU A 53 -5.46 1.92 -1.41
CA LEU A 53 -5.22 0.48 -1.39
C LEU A 53 -6.50 -0.32 -1.16
N GLY A 54 -7.36 0.11 -0.25
CA GLY A 54 -8.65 -0.53 -0.01
C GLY A 54 -9.52 -0.55 -1.26
N THR A 55 -9.68 0.60 -1.91
CA THR A 55 -10.45 0.71 -3.17
C THR A 55 -9.81 -0.07 -4.32
N PHE A 56 -8.49 -0.09 -4.41
CA PHE A 56 -7.76 -0.87 -5.41
C PHE A 56 -7.95 -2.38 -5.21
N PHE A 57 -7.86 -2.88 -3.98
CA PHE A 57 -8.04 -4.31 -3.70
C PHE A 57 -9.48 -4.76 -3.85
N MET A 58 -10.45 -3.90 -3.50
CA MET A 58 -11.87 -4.14 -3.76
C MET A 58 -12.14 -4.37 -5.24
N LYS A 59 -11.59 -3.49 -6.11
CA LYS A 59 -11.75 -3.59 -7.58
C LYS A 59 -11.08 -4.83 -8.18
N ASN A 60 -10.07 -5.38 -7.51
CA ASN A 60 -9.33 -6.55 -7.98
C ASN A 60 -9.77 -7.87 -7.29
N ASN A 61 -10.91 -7.87 -6.57
CA ASN A 61 -11.43 -9.02 -5.82
C ASN A 61 -10.39 -9.70 -4.92
N MET A 62 -9.56 -8.90 -4.25
CA MET A 62 -8.60 -9.42 -3.28
C MET A 62 -9.15 -9.25 -1.85
N ASP A 63 -9.18 -10.35 -1.09
CA ASP A 63 -9.52 -10.39 0.35
C ASP A 63 -8.54 -9.59 1.24
N LEU A 64 -7.57 -8.91 0.64
CA LEU A 64 -6.65 -7.99 1.31
C LEU A 64 -7.35 -6.71 1.79
N GLN A 65 -8.51 -6.35 1.23
CA GLN A 65 -9.28 -5.19 1.69
C GLN A 65 -9.72 -5.33 3.16
N GLU A 66 -10.16 -6.52 3.57
CA GLU A 66 -10.59 -6.78 4.95
C GLU A 66 -9.43 -6.53 5.93
N ARG A 67 -8.21 -6.94 5.57
CA ARG A 67 -7.01 -6.73 6.38
C ARG A 67 -6.62 -5.26 6.53
N LEU A 68 -6.92 -4.42 5.53
CA LEU A 68 -6.69 -2.97 5.63
C LEU A 68 -7.74 -2.25 6.50
N THR A 69 -8.81 -2.94 6.85
CA THR A 69 -9.88 -2.45 7.73
C THR A 69 -9.72 -2.98 9.16
N ASP A 70 -9.10 -4.16 9.32
CA ASP A 70 -8.77 -4.77 10.60
C ASP A 70 -7.72 -3.95 11.37
N LYS A 71 -8.18 -3.28 12.44
CA LYS A 71 -7.33 -2.48 13.33
C LYS A 71 -6.25 -3.31 14.01
N LEU A 72 -6.55 -4.55 14.43
CA LEU A 72 -5.59 -5.41 15.12
C LEU A 72 -4.46 -5.81 14.17
N TRP A 73 -4.80 -6.13 12.92
CA TRP A 73 -3.81 -6.42 11.89
C TRP A 73 -2.93 -5.20 11.58
N LEU A 74 -3.53 -4.00 11.50
CA LEU A 74 -2.78 -2.76 11.29
C LEU A 74 -1.84 -2.43 12.46
N PHE A 75 -2.25 -2.65 13.71
CA PHE A 75 -1.38 -2.46 14.86
C PHE A 75 -0.21 -3.43 14.86
N ARG A 76 -0.45 -4.71 14.53
CA ARG A 76 0.63 -5.70 14.36
C ARG A 76 1.57 -5.29 13.23
N LEU A 77 1.04 -4.78 12.12
CA LEU A 77 1.84 -4.29 11.01
C LEU A 77 2.70 -3.09 11.40
N GLY A 78 2.16 -2.14 12.18
CA GLY A 78 2.91 -1.00 12.71
C GLY A 78 3.97 -1.40 13.74
N TYR A 79 3.70 -2.42 14.56
CA TYR A 79 4.68 -2.97 15.51
C TYR A 79 5.86 -3.64 14.81
N LEU A 80 5.67 -4.14 13.59
CA LEU A 80 6.75 -4.73 12.80
C LEU A 80 7.70 -3.67 12.20
N ALA A 81 7.45 -2.37 12.35
CA ALA A 81 8.29 -1.29 11.82
C ALA A 81 9.70 -1.29 12.41
#